data_AF-A0A7Y4XMU3-F1
#
_entry.id   AF-A0A7Y4XMU3-F1
#
_cell.length_a   1.000
_cell.length_b   1.000
_cell.length_c   1.000
_cell.angle_alpha   90.00
_cell.angle_beta   90.00
_cell.angle_gamma   90.00
#
_symmetry.space_group_name_H-M   'P 1'
#
loop_
_entity.id
_entity.type
_entity.pdbx_description
1 polymer ?
#
loop_
_entity_poly.entity_id
_entity_poly.type
_entity_poly.pdbx_seq_one_letter_code
_entity_poly.pdbx_strand_id
1 'polypeptide(L)'
;MDWSLPLLIQKPAYQALLFLLLTPIVILVTQPRTADKAWQIAAYVFIVFLIVNAGLLWFSDSPWRYFFYSIGFAIGYLLLIAIMMPVLLKALRPEAPKSEESAMAFLILIYQPFALLLVMVVKWIMTKWF
;
A
#
# COMPACT_ATOMS: atom_id res chain seq x y z
N MET A 1 -15.98 -24.83 -5.37
CA MET A 1 -16.38 -23.47 -4.95
C MET A 1 -15.45 -22.53 -5.68
N ASP A 2 -15.91 -21.96 -6.80
CA ASP A 2 -15.10 -21.04 -7.62
C ASP A 2 -14.93 -19.74 -6.85
N TRP A 3 -13.86 -19.66 -6.07
CA TRP A 3 -13.38 -18.42 -5.47
C TRP A 3 -12.68 -17.57 -6.55
N SER A 4 -13.36 -17.31 -7.66
CA SER A 4 -12.86 -16.41 -8.69
C SER A 4 -12.95 -14.98 -8.16
N LEU A 5 -12.00 -14.61 -7.30
CA LEU A 5 -11.70 -13.22 -6.99
C LEU A 5 -11.64 -12.50 -8.33
N PRO A 6 -12.41 -11.41 -8.52
CA PRO A 6 -12.46 -10.75 -9.81
C PRO A 6 -11.03 -10.43 -10.26
N LEU A 7 -10.67 -10.87 -11.48
CA LEU A 7 -9.32 -10.80 -12.08
C LEU A 7 -8.63 -9.44 -11.93
N LEU A 8 -9.43 -8.38 -11.73
CA LEU A 8 -8.98 -7.01 -11.52
C LEU A 8 -8.34 -6.81 -10.13
N ILE A 9 -8.87 -7.40 -9.06
CA ILE A 9 -8.33 -7.25 -7.68
C ILE A 9 -6.97 -7.95 -7.55
N GLN A 10 -6.70 -8.97 -8.35
CA GLN A 10 -5.43 -9.69 -8.34
C GLN A 10 -4.28 -8.92 -9.02
N LYS A 11 -4.53 -7.75 -9.63
CA LYS A 11 -3.48 -7.00 -10.30
C LYS A 11 -2.90 -5.94 -9.36
N PRO A 12 -1.57 -5.89 -9.15
CA PRO A 12 -0.92 -4.90 -8.28
C PRO A 12 -1.30 -3.45 -8.58
N ALA A 13 -1.49 -3.13 -9.87
CA ALA A 13 -1.91 -1.81 -10.33
C ALA A 13 -3.26 -1.36 -9.72
N TYR A 14 -4.25 -2.25 -9.72
CA TYR A 14 -5.59 -1.95 -9.22
C TYR A 14 -5.62 -1.93 -7.70
N GLN A 15 -4.82 -2.77 -7.05
CA GLN A 15 -4.63 -2.72 -5.59
C GLN A 15 -4.03 -1.37 -5.19
N ALA A 16 -2.94 -0.94 -5.84
CA ALA A 16 -2.33 0.35 -5.56
C ALA A 16 -3.31 1.51 -5.80
N LEU A 17 -4.04 1.50 -6.93
CA LEU A 17 -5.03 2.53 -7.23
C LEU A 17 -6.17 2.57 -6.20
N LEU A 18 -6.73 1.41 -5.83
CA LEU A 18 -7.80 1.31 -4.84
C LEU A 18 -7.37 1.90 -3.50
N PHE A 19 -6.22 1.49 -2.98
CA PHE A 19 -5.71 1.96 -1.69
C PHE A 19 -5.26 3.43 -1.74
N LEU A 20 -4.77 3.89 -2.90
CA LEU A 20 -4.41 5.29 -3.13
C LEU A 20 -5.65 6.18 -3.02
N LEU A 21 -6.76 5.77 -3.61
CA LEU A 21 -8.04 6.46 -3.52
C LEU A 21 -8.70 6.31 -2.13
N LEU A 22 -8.50 5.16 -1.47
CA LEU A 22 -9.01 4.91 -0.13
C LEU A 22 -8.33 5.81 0.91
N THR A 23 -7.03 6.04 0.78
CA THR A 23 -6.25 6.88 1.72
C THR A 23 -6.88 8.25 2.01
N PRO A 24 -7.15 9.11 1.02
CA PRO A 24 -7.78 10.41 1.25
C PRO A 24 -9.19 10.26 1.81
N ILE A 25 -9.97 9.25 1.39
CA ILE A 25 -11.30 8.98 1.94
C ILE A 25 -11.22 8.70 3.44
N VAL A 26 -10.29 7.83 3.87
CA VAL A 26 -10.10 7.50 5.30
C VAL A 26 -9.68 8.73 6.08
N ILE A 27 -8.79 9.57 5.54
CA ILE A 27 -8.38 10.83 6.18
C ILE A 27 -9.54 11.81 6.30
N LEU A 28 -10.38 11.94 5.27
CA LEU A 28 -11.56 12.80 5.28
C LEU A 28 -12.59 12.35 6.32
N VAL A 29 -12.80 11.05 6.49
CA VAL A 29 -13.75 10.48 7.45
C VAL A 29 -13.23 10.60 8.89
N THR A 30 -11.94 10.31 9.11
CA THR A 30 -11.33 10.33 10.45
C THR A 30 -10.97 11.72 10.95
N GLN A 31 -10.85 12.71 10.05
CA GLN A 31 -10.55 14.11 10.35
C GLN A 31 -9.41 14.28 11.39
N PRO A 32 -8.21 13.74 11.13
CA PRO A 32 -7.13 13.70 12.10
C PRO A 32 -6.80 15.11 12.62
N ARG A 33 -6.61 15.21 13.94
CA ARG A 33 -6.37 16.51 14.61
C ARG A 33 -4.98 17.11 14.36
N THR A 34 -4.03 16.31 13.88
CA THR A 34 -2.66 16.73 13.59
C THR A 34 -2.22 16.13 12.26
N ALA A 35 -1.26 16.77 11.59
CA ALA A 35 -0.72 16.27 10.34
C ALA A 35 0.02 14.94 10.52
N ASP A 36 0.75 14.76 11.63
CA ASP A 36 1.37 13.48 12.00
C ASP A 36 0.36 12.33 12.03
N LYS A 37 -0.83 12.57 12.59
CA LYS A 37 -1.90 11.56 12.62
C LYS A 37 -2.42 11.24 11.22
N ALA A 38 -2.51 12.24 10.34
CA ALA A 38 -2.91 12.02 8.95
C ALA A 38 -1.88 11.17 8.20
N TRP A 39 -0.58 11.45 8.40
CA TRP A 39 0.51 10.65 7.87
C TRP A 39 0.53 9.22 8.43
N GLN A 40 0.27 9.05 9.73
CA GLN A 40 0.13 7.73 10.33
C GLN A 40 -1.02 6.93 9.71
N ILE A 41 -2.17 7.57 9.46
CA ILE A 41 -3.30 6.93 8.78
C ILE A 41 -2.90 6.50 7.36
N ALA A 42 -2.26 7.38 6.59
CA ALA A 42 -1.77 7.04 5.26
C ALA A 42 -0.78 5.84 5.30
N ALA A 43 0.11 5.82 6.29
CA ALA A 43 1.02 4.70 6.51
C ALA A 43 0.28 3.40 6.86
N TYR A 44 -0.75 3.44 7.70
CA TYR A 44 -1.57 2.26 8.00
C TYR A 44 -2.32 1.74 6.77
N VAL A 45 -2.91 2.62 5.96
CA VAL A 45 -3.58 2.22 4.72
C VAL A 45 -2.56 1.58 3.76
N PHE A 46 -1.35 2.13 3.68
CA PHE A 46 -0.26 1.54 2.89
C PHE A 46 0.15 0.16 3.41
N ILE A 47 0.28 -0.03 4.73
CA ILE A 47 0.56 -1.36 5.33
C ILE A 47 -0.52 -2.37 4.96
N VAL A 48 -1.80 -1.99 5.01
CA VAL A 48 -2.90 -2.88 4.61
C VAL A 48 -2.78 -3.23 3.12
N PHE A 49 -2.44 -2.26 2.27
CA PHE A 49 -2.11 -2.52 0.87
C PHE A 49 -0.98 -3.56 0.74
N LEU A 50 0.11 -3.43 1.50
CA LEU A 50 1.22 -4.38 1.47
C LEU A 50 0.78 -5.81 1.82
N ILE A 51 -0.02 -5.94 2.87
CA ILE A 51 -0.51 -7.25 3.34
C ILE A 51 -1.41 -7.88 2.26
N VAL A 52 -2.35 -7.11 1.71
CA VAL A 52 -3.25 -7.58 0.65
C VAL A 52 -2.45 -7.94 -0.61
N ASN A 53 -1.51 -7.09 -1.01
CA ASN A 53 -0.67 -7.29 -2.17
C ASN A 53 0.20 -8.53 -2.04
N ALA A 54 0.82 -8.75 -0.87
CA ALA A 54 1.60 -9.94 -0.58
C ALA A 54 0.73 -11.20 -0.52
N GLY A 55 -0.43 -11.15 0.13
CA GLY A 55 -1.36 -12.29 0.17
C GLY A 55 -1.84 -12.71 -1.22
N LEU A 56 -2.17 -11.74 -2.08
CA LEU A 56 -2.63 -12.01 -3.44
C LEU A 56 -1.53 -12.51 -4.39
N LEU A 57 -0.25 -12.32 -4.05
CA LEU A 57 0.87 -12.94 -4.78
C LEU A 57 0.74 -14.47 -4.79
N TRP A 58 0.17 -15.06 -3.73
CA TRP A 58 -0.04 -16.51 -3.63
C TRP A 58 -0.80 -17.08 -4.82
N PHE A 59 -1.79 -16.35 -5.32
CA PHE A 59 -2.67 -16.79 -6.40
C PHE A 59 -2.16 -16.39 -7.80
N SER A 60 -1.00 -15.74 -7.90
CA SER A 60 -0.42 -15.34 -9.19
C SER A 60 0.28 -16.50 -9.88
N ASP A 61 -0.04 -16.71 -11.16
CA ASP A 61 0.63 -17.67 -12.05
C ASP A 61 2.08 -17.26 -12.37
N SER A 62 2.39 -15.97 -12.28
CA SER A 62 3.70 -15.42 -12.61
C SER A 62 4.24 -14.57 -11.44
N PRO A 63 4.73 -15.22 -10.37
CA PRO A 63 5.07 -14.57 -9.10
C PRO A 63 6.20 -13.52 -9.24
N TRP A 64 7.21 -13.77 -10.06
CA TRP A 64 8.28 -12.79 -10.32
C TRP A 64 7.78 -11.51 -11.01
N ARG A 65 6.93 -11.64 -12.02
CA ARG A 65 6.31 -10.49 -12.67
C ARG A 65 5.44 -9.70 -11.69
N TYR A 66 4.68 -10.41 -10.86
CA TYR A 66 3.86 -9.80 -9.81
C TYR A 66 4.74 -9.05 -8.80
N PHE A 67 5.86 -9.63 -8.38
CA PHE A 67 6.81 -9.03 -7.45
C PHE A 67 7.34 -7.68 -7.95
N PHE A 68 7.90 -7.64 -9.16
CA PHE A 68 8.45 -6.40 -9.71
C PHE A 68 7.40 -5.32 -9.94
N TYR A 69 6.21 -5.71 -10.44
CA TYR A 69 5.11 -4.76 -10.57
C TYR A 69 4.66 -4.22 -9.21
N SER A 70 4.56 -5.08 -8.20
CA SER A 70 4.13 -4.67 -6.86
C SER A 70 5.07 -3.65 -6.23
N ILE A 71 6.38 -3.83 -6.40
CA ILE A 71 7.38 -2.85 -5.96
C ILE A 71 7.20 -1.53 -6.72
N GLY A 72 7.13 -1.58 -8.05
CA GLY A 72 6.99 -0.37 -8.87
C GLY A 72 5.72 0.44 -8.52
N PHE A 73 4.59 -0.24 -8.36
CA PHE A 73 3.32 0.40 -8.01
C PHE A 73 3.31 0.96 -6.59
N ALA A 74 4.02 0.34 -5.65
CA ALA A 74 4.10 0.84 -4.29
C ALA A 74 5.02 2.05 -4.15
N ILE A 75 6.12 2.10 -4.91
CA ILE A 75 6.92 3.32 -5.04
C ILE A 75 6.05 4.45 -5.62
N GLY A 76 5.33 4.17 -6.71
CA GLY A 76 4.41 5.13 -7.33
C GLY A 76 3.32 5.61 -6.35
N TYR A 77 2.75 4.69 -5.58
CA TYR A 77 1.79 4.99 -4.53
C TYR A 77 2.35 6.00 -3.52
N LEU A 78 3.53 5.71 -2.95
CA LEU A 78 4.12 6.57 -1.92
C LEU A 78 4.46 7.95 -2.45
N LEU A 79 4.98 8.05 -3.67
CA LEU A 79 5.25 9.33 -4.33
C LEU A 79 3.96 10.15 -4.52
N LEU A 80 2.88 9.50 -4.96
CA LEU A 80 1.59 10.18 -5.13
C LEU A 80 0.99 10.61 -3.79
N ILE A 81 1.05 9.78 -2.75
CA ILE A 81 0.65 10.17 -1.39
C ILE A 81 1.50 11.34 -0.89
N ALA A 82 2.81 11.33 -1.13
CA ALA A 82 3.69 12.40 -0.68
C ALA A 82 3.33 13.75 -1.30
N ILE A 83 2.88 13.76 -2.55
CA ILE A 83 2.39 14.97 -3.24
C ILE A 83 0.97 15.33 -2.77
N MET A 84 0.10 14.35 -2.58
CA MET A 84 -1.32 14.56 -2.30
C MET A 84 -1.59 14.99 -0.85
N MET A 85 -0.82 14.48 0.12
CA MET A 85 -1.00 14.76 1.54
C MET A 85 -0.86 16.25 1.91
N PRO A 86 0.17 16.99 1.43
CA PRO A 86 0.25 18.44 1.64
C PRO A 86 -0.96 19.19 1.10
N VAL A 87 -1.47 18.81 -0.09
CA VAL A 87 -2.65 19.42 -0.71
C VAL A 87 -3.90 19.15 0.13
N LEU A 88 -4.09 17.90 0.56
CA LEU A 88 -5.21 17.47 1.38
C LEU A 88 -5.22 18.16 2.76
N LEU A 89 -4.05 18.23 3.41
CA LEU A 89 -3.91 18.89 4.70
C LEU A 89 -4.16 20.40 4.60
N LYS A 90 -3.65 21.06 3.55
CA LYS A 90 -3.91 22.48 3.31
C LYS A 90 -5.39 22.76 3.06
N ALA A 91 -6.07 21.89 2.32
CA ALA A 91 -7.50 22.01 2.05
C ALA A 91 -8.36 21.81 3.31
N LEU A 92 -7.98 20.87 4.18
CA LEU A 92 -8.71 20.58 5.41
C LEU A 92 -8.39 21.55 6.55
N ARG A 93 -7.15 22.06 6.61
CA ARG A 93 -6.63 22.90 7.70
C ARG A 93 -5.60 23.91 7.18
N PRO A 94 -6.04 25.08 6.69
CA PRO A 94 -5.14 26.10 6.15
C PRO A 94 -4.13 26.64 7.19
N GLU A 95 -4.47 26.54 8.47
CA GLU A 95 -3.70 27.08 9.60
C GLU A 95 -2.77 26.06 10.27
N ALA A 96 -2.80 24.79 9.85
CA ALA A 96 -1.95 23.78 10.46
C ALA A 96 -0.46 24.05 10.16
N PRO A 97 0.44 23.90 11.15
CA PRO A 97 1.88 24.00 10.92
C PRO A 97 2.30 23.07 9.78
N LYS A 98 3.29 23.49 8.99
CA LYS A 98 3.92 22.61 7.98
C LYS A 98 4.44 21.37 8.70
N SER A 99 3.77 20.25 8.47
CA SER A 99 4.14 18.94 9.00
C SER A 99 5.51 18.55 8.49
N GLU A 100 6.34 18.02 9.37
CA GLU A 100 7.45 17.18 8.95
C GLU A 100 6.85 15.93 8.27
N GLU A 101 7.39 15.55 7.12
CA GLU A 101 7.03 14.30 6.48
C GLU A 101 7.38 13.17 7.43
N SER A 102 6.41 12.31 7.77
CA SER A 102 6.70 11.19 8.65
C SER A 102 7.62 10.22 7.91
N ALA A 103 8.91 10.21 8.25
CA ALA A 103 9.92 9.25 7.78
C ALA A 103 9.47 7.78 7.92
N MET A 104 8.46 7.54 8.77
CA MET A 104 7.77 6.27 8.94
C MET A 104 7.19 5.72 7.63
N ALA A 105 6.63 6.56 6.75
CA ALA A 105 6.07 6.10 5.48
C ALA A 105 7.16 5.54 4.53
N PHE A 106 8.36 6.14 4.55
CA PHE A 106 9.50 5.68 3.76
C PHE A 106 10.15 4.42 4.32
N LEU A 107 10.21 4.26 5.64
CA LEU A 107 10.72 3.04 6.27
C LEU A 107 9.89 1.81 5.90
N ILE A 108 8.56 1.97 5.75
CA ILE A 108 7.65 0.87 5.39
C ILE A 108 7.91 0.38 3.95
N LEU A 109 8.36 1.24 3.03
CA LEU A 109 8.73 0.85 1.66
C LEU A 109 9.84 -0.22 1.66
N ILE A 110 10.82 -0.10 2.56
CA ILE A 110 11.95 -1.02 2.65
C ILE A 110 11.46 -2.44 3.00
N TYR A 111 10.41 -2.57 3.81
CA TYR A 111 9.88 -3.86 4.26
C TYR A 111 9.02 -4.59 3.23
N GLN A 112 8.48 -3.89 2.23
CA GLN A 112 7.62 -4.51 1.24
C GLN A 112 8.31 -5.58 0.38
N PRO A 113 9.51 -5.36 -0.20
CA PRO A 113 10.23 -6.42 -0.90
C PRO A 113 10.43 -7.66 -0.04
N PHE A 114 10.75 -7.51 1.25
CA PHE A 114 10.91 -8.64 2.17
C PHE A 114 9.60 -9.40 2.38
N ALA A 115 8.47 -8.72 2.55
CA ALA A 115 7.17 -9.36 2.69
C ALA A 115 6.79 -10.18 1.45
N LEU A 116 7.03 -9.64 0.25
CA LEU A 116 6.75 -10.36 -1.00
C LEU A 116 7.69 -11.55 -1.20
N LEU A 117 8.99 -11.38 -0.90
CA LEU A 117 9.97 -12.47 -0.93
C LEU A 117 9.59 -13.60 0.04
N LEU A 118 9.14 -13.26 1.25
CA LEU A 118 8.69 -14.24 2.24
C LEU A 118 7.54 -15.08 1.68
N VAL A 119 6.51 -14.45 1.10
CA VAL A 119 5.39 -15.19 0.49
C VAL A 119 5.85 -16.07 -0.66
N MET A 120 6.78 -15.59 -1.49
CA MET A 120 7.36 -16.39 -2.58
C MET A 120 8.11 -17.62 -2.06
N VAL A 121 8.91 -17.47 -0.99
CA VAL A 121 9.63 -18.57 -0.34
C VAL A 121 8.66 -19.58 0.25
N VAL A 122 7.64 -19.12 1.00
CA VAL A 122 6.63 -19.99 1.59
C VAL A 122 5.86 -20.75 0.51
N LYS A 123 5.46 -20.08 -0.58
CA LYS A 123 4.79 -20.72 -1.72
C LYS A 123 5.68 -21.79 -2.35
N TRP A 124 6.95 -21.48 -2.60
CA TRP A 124 7.91 -22.42 -3.17
C TRP A 124 8.12 -23.66 -2.30
N ILE A 125 8.26 -23.48 -0.98
CA ILE A 125 8.34 -24.59 -0.03
C ILE A 125 7.06 -25.44 -0.11
N MET A 126 5.87 -24.84 0.00
CA MET A 126 4.63 -25.61 -0.04
C MET A 126 4.44 -26.39 -1.34
N THR A 127 4.75 -25.82 -2.51
CA THR A 127 4.65 -26.54 -3.80
C THR A 127 5.73 -27.61 -3.99
N LYS A 128 6.85 -27.57 -3.26
CA LYS A 128 7.90 -28.59 -3.34
C LYS A 128 7.66 -29.76 -2.40
N TRP A 129 6.96 -29.52 -1.29
CA TRP A 129 6.73 -30.50 -0.23
C TRP A 129 5.34 -31.17 -0.30
N PHE A 130 4.41 -30.62 -1.07
CA PHE A 130 3.08 -31.17 -1.35
C PHE A 130 2.86 -31.29 -2.86
#